data_AF-A0A2D9CAU2-F1
#
_entry.id   AF-A0A2D9CAU2-F1
#
_cell.length_a   1.000
_cell.length_b   1.000
_cell.length_c   1.000
_cell.angle_alpha   90.00
_cell.angle_beta   90.00
_cell.angle_gamma   90.00
#
_symmetry.space_group_name_H-M   'P 1'
#
loop_
_entity.id
_entity.type
_entity.pdbx_description
1 polymer ?
#
loop_
_entity_poly.entity_id
_entity_poly.type
_entity_poly.pdbx_seq_one_letter_code
_entity_poly.pdbx_strand_id
1 'polypeptide(L)'
;MEITIFESVVIESALSELEAEGVKYDGLYVDMNNAPERKYVKDKASLIATLKKKVERVRIDATKSYKAEVEKQAFAIHERLDAANSNFQVLIDEYNIERKKILDAEKARKQAILDAAQFDLDHEIGLLINKTYEFDKAEELRKQEELRHNMKVEAERQAAERQKQLNEKQEQDKINAENARLTNVEHVRGVNRAILDVLEENDIGTGVAMKVIKLAAKGLLPQLTINY
;
A
#
# COMPACT_ATOMS: atom_id res chain seq x y z
N MET A 1 -1.93 -38.44 -78.68
CA MET A 1 -1.78 -37.35 -77.69
C MET A 1 -0.98 -36.27 -78.40
N GLU A 2 -1.42 -35.02 -78.44
CA GLU A 2 -0.75 -34.01 -79.29
C GLU A 2 0.48 -33.43 -78.58
N ILE A 3 1.67 -33.61 -79.17
CA ILE A 3 2.96 -33.19 -78.58
C ILE A 3 3.28 -31.74 -78.97
N THR A 4 2.60 -30.77 -78.37
CA THR A 4 2.75 -29.35 -78.74
C THR A 4 4.04 -28.68 -78.24
N ILE A 5 4.57 -29.09 -77.07
CA ILE A 5 5.76 -28.46 -76.47
C ILE A 5 7.07 -28.95 -77.12
N PHE A 6 7.07 -30.16 -77.68
CA PHE A 6 8.26 -30.80 -78.25
C PHE A 6 8.26 -30.90 -79.77
N GLU A 7 7.30 -30.26 -80.46
CA GLU A 7 7.18 -30.24 -81.93
C GLU A 7 8.49 -29.88 -82.64
N SER A 8 9.30 -28.99 -82.04
CA SER A 8 10.60 -28.57 -82.57
C SER A 8 11.72 -29.62 -82.44
N VAL A 9 11.50 -30.67 -81.65
CA VAL A 9 12.48 -31.74 -81.37
C VAL A 9 12.02 -33.08 -81.91
N VAL A 10 10.74 -33.39 -81.75
CA VAL A 10 10.12 -34.63 -82.19
C VAL A 10 8.71 -34.33 -82.66
N ILE A 11 8.43 -34.67 -83.92
CA ILE A 11 7.09 -34.58 -84.51
C ILE A 11 6.43 -35.95 -84.37
N GLU A 12 5.15 -35.98 -84.06
CA GLU A 12 4.37 -37.21 -83.86
C GLU A 12 4.50 -38.20 -85.03
N SER A 13 4.58 -37.68 -86.27
CA SER A 13 4.79 -38.48 -87.48
C SER A 13 6.13 -39.22 -87.47
N ALA A 14 7.20 -38.57 -87.02
CA ALA A 14 8.53 -39.19 -86.92
C ALA A 14 8.60 -40.23 -85.79
N LEU A 15 7.83 -40.07 -84.71
CA LEU A 15 7.69 -41.11 -83.68
C LEU A 15 6.95 -42.32 -84.20
N SER A 16 5.81 -42.10 -84.88
CA SER A 16 5.02 -43.17 -85.47
C SER A 16 5.82 -43.99 -86.49
N GLU A 17 6.69 -43.36 -87.28
CA GLU A 17 7.61 -44.05 -88.19
C GLU A 17 8.66 -44.89 -87.47
N LEU A 18 9.29 -44.35 -86.41
CA LEU A 18 10.27 -45.09 -85.61
C LEU A 18 9.64 -46.26 -84.84
N GLU A 19 8.40 -46.10 -84.37
CA GLU A 19 7.63 -47.14 -83.70
C GLU A 19 7.24 -48.25 -84.68
N ALA A 20 6.69 -47.90 -85.84
CA ALA A 20 6.35 -48.86 -86.89
C ALA A 20 7.59 -49.63 -87.40
N GLU A 21 8.74 -48.97 -87.45
CA GLU A 21 10.00 -49.61 -87.79
C GLU A 21 10.52 -50.52 -86.66
N GLY A 22 10.39 -50.11 -85.40
CA GLY A 22 10.74 -50.92 -84.24
C GLY A 22 9.94 -52.22 -84.13
N VAL A 23 8.65 -52.19 -84.47
CA VAL A 23 7.77 -53.37 -84.48
C VAL A 23 8.23 -54.43 -85.48
N LYS A 24 8.88 -54.06 -86.59
CA LYS A 24 9.44 -55.03 -87.57
C LYS A 24 10.54 -55.90 -86.97
N TYR A 25 11.15 -55.45 -85.88
CA TYR A 25 12.21 -56.15 -85.16
C TYR A 25 11.70 -56.82 -83.87
N ASP A 26 10.41 -56.72 -83.57
CA ASP A 26 9.78 -57.48 -82.49
C ASP A 26 9.56 -58.93 -82.94
N GLY A 27 10.24 -59.88 -82.27
CA GLY A 27 10.18 -61.31 -82.62
C GLY A 27 10.95 -61.74 -83.88
N LEU A 28 11.65 -60.83 -84.58
CA LEU A 28 12.48 -61.15 -85.75
C LEU A 28 13.97 -61.29 -85.36
N TYR A 29 14.64 -62.36 -85.79
CA TYR A 29 16.08 -62.55 -85.57
C TYR A 29 16.88 -61.73 -86.60
N VAL A 30 17.53 -60.65 -86.16
CA VAL A 30 18.56 -59.93 -86.94
C VAL A 30 19.91 -60.58 -86.67
N ASP A 31 20.67 -60.94 -87.71
CA ASP A 31 21.98 -61.53 -87.51
C ASP A 31 23.00 -60.46 -87.10
N MET A 32 23.24 -60.36 -85.79
CA MET A 32 24.20 -59.41 -85.23
C MET A 32 25.66 -59.70 -85.61
N ASN A 33 25.96 -60.88 -86.19
CA ASN A 33 27.27 -61.17 -86.74
C ASN A 33 27.45 -60.54 -88.14
N ASN A 34 26.36 -60.28 -88.87
CA ASN A 34 26.37 -59.52 -90.12
C ASN A 34 26.65 -58.02 -89.85
N ALA A 35 27.73 -57.48 -90.45
CA ALA A 35 28.21 -56.13 -90.17
C ALA A 35 27.24 -55.01 -90.62
N PRO A 36 26.69 -55.03 -91.86
CA PRO A 36 25.64 -54.12 -92.29
C PRO A 36 24.41 -54.06 -91.38
N GLU A 37 23.85 -55.23 -91.00
CA GLU A 37 22.63 -55.30 -90.19
C GLU A 37 22.86 -54.78 -88.77
N ARG A 38 23.98 -55.16 -88.14
CA ARG A 38 24.40 -54.63 -86.84
C ARG A 38 24.58 -53.11 -86.85
N LYS A 39 25.11 -52.55 -87.94
CA LYS A 39 25.30 -51.09 -88.07
C LYS A 39 23.95 -50.38 -88.10
N TYR A 40 23.00 -50.86 -88.90
CA TYR A 40 21.67 -50.26 -89.02
C TYR A 40 20.93 -50.17 -87.68
N VAL A 41 20.88 -51.29 -86.93
CA VAL A 41 20.24 -51.35 -85.61
C VAL A 41 20.91 -50.38 -84.63
N LYS A 42 22.24 -50.32 -84.62
CA LYS A 42 22.99 -49.39 -83.77
C LYS A 42 22.75 -47.93 -84.12
N ASP A 43 22.67 -47.59 -85.40
CA ASP A 43 22.43 -46.23 -85.86
C ASP A 43 21.01 -45.76 -85.47
N LYS A 44 20.00 -46.63 -85.61
CA LYS A 44 18.62 -46.34 -85.18
C LYS A 44 18.50 -46.23 -83.65
N ALA A 45 19.13 -47.12 -82.90
CA ALA A 45 19.17 -47.04 -81.44
C ALA A 45 19.87 -45.75 -80.95
N SER A 46 20.97 -45.35 -81.62
CA SER A 46 21.69 -44.11 -81.34
C SER A 46 20.85 -42.87 -81.65
N LEU A 47 20.08 -42.89 -82.75
CA LEU A 47 19.13 -41.83 -83.09
C LEU A 47 18.06 -41.66 -82.01
N ILE A 48 17.43 -42.76 -81.56
CA ILE A 48 16.45 -42.74 -80.47
C ILE A 48 17.07 -42.20 -79.17
N ALA A 49 18.28 -42.65 -78.81
CA ALA A 49 18.98 -42.16 -77.63
C ALA A 49 19.28 -40.65 -77.72
N THR A 50 19.59 -40.14 -78.91
CA THR A 50 19.82 -38.72 -79.16
C THR A 50 18.53 -37.91 -79.06
N LEU A 51 17.42 -38.39 -79.62
CA LEU A 51 16.11 -37.74 -79.51
C LEU A 51 15.65 -37.67 -78.05
N LYS A 52 15.79 -38.76 -77.27
CA LYS A 52 15.48 -38.77 -75.83
C LYS A 52 16.25 -37.68 -75.07
N LYS A 53 17.55 -37.52 -75.34
CA LYS A 53 18.37 -36.47 -74.71
C LYS A 53 17.91 -35.05 -75.08
N LYS A 54 17.48 -34.83 -76.33
CA LYS A 54 16.97 -33.52 -76.76
C LYS A 54 15.63 -33.19 -76.12
N VAL A 55 14.71 -34.16 -76.05
CA VAL A 55 13.42 -34.01 -75.35
C VAL A 55 13.65 -33.65 -73.90
N GLU A 56 14.58 -34.35 -73.23
CA GLU A 56 14.91 -34.07 -71.83
C GLU A 56 15.48 -32.66 -71.64
N ARG A 57 16.38 -32.19 -72.52
CA ARG A 57 16.91 -30.83 -72.46
C ARG A 57 15.80 -29.78 -72.66
N VAL A 58 14.94 -29.95 -73.67
CA VAL A 58 13.83 -29.02 -73.91
C VAL A 58 12.85 -29.01 -72.74
N ARG A 59 12.59 -30.16 -72.11
CA ARG A 59 11.76 -30.24 -70.91
C ARG A 59 12.34 -29.35 -69.81
N ILE A 60 13.64 -29.46 -69.53
CA ILE A 60 14.33 -28.69 -68.49
C ILE A 60 14.26 -27.18 -68.82
N ASP A 61 14.61 -26.82 -70.06
CA ASP A 61 14.69 -25.42 -70.48
C ASP A 61 13.32 -24.74 -70.50
N ALA A 62 12.30 -25.40 -71.06
CA ALA A 62 10.93 -24.91 -71.08
C ALA A 62 10.36 -24.75 -69.67
N THR A 63 10.60 -25.72 -68.78
CA THR A 63 10.16 -25.65 -67.37
C THR A 63 10.80 -24.46 -66.66
N LYS A 64 12.11 -24.26 -66.85
CA LYS A 64 12.84 -23.14 -66.24
C LYS A 64 12.34 -21.79 -66.76
N SER A 65 12.14 -21.67 -68.07
CA SER A 65 11.63 -20.46 -68.70
C SER A 65 10.22 -20.13 -68.24
N TYR A 66 9.33 -21.12 -68.20
CA TYR A 66 7.95 -20.94 -67.76
C TYR A 66 7.89 -20.50 -66.30
N LYS A 67 8.66 -21.15 -65.41
CA LYS A 67 8.75 -20.73 -64.00
C LYS A 67 9.23 -19.29 -63.86
N ALA A 68 10.29 -18.91 -64.58
CA ALA A 68 10.82 -17.55 -64.52
C ALA A 68 9.78 -16.50 -64.99
N GLU A 69 9.01 -16.82 -66.04
CA GLU A 69 7.96 -15.95 -66.54
C GLU A 69 6.80 -15.81 -65.54
N VAL A 70 6.37 -16.91 -64.91
CA VAL A 70 5.33 -16.88 -63.87
C VAL A 70 5.76 -16.02 -62.68
N GLU A 71 6.98 -16.20 -62.18
CA GLU A 71 7.52 -15.39 -61.06
C GLU A 71 7.60 -13.91 -61.42
N LYS A 72 8.04 -13.60 -62.64
CA LYS A 72 8.09 -12.21 -63.14
C LYS A 72 6.70 -11.58 -63.22
N GLN A 73 5.71 -12.32 -63.71
CA GLN A 73 4.32 -11.84 -63.77
C GLN A 73 3.73 -11.67 -62.37
N ALA A 74 3.96 -12.63 -61.47
CA ALA A 74 3.50 -12.54 -60.08
C ALA A 74 4.09 -11.31 -59.38
N PHE A 75 5.40 -11.07 -59.52
CA PHE A 75 6.06 -9.89 -58.98
C PHE A 75 5.44 -8.59 -59.50
N ALA A 76 5.25 -8.47 -60.83
CA ALA A 76 4.64 -7.29 -61.43
C ALA A 76 3.19 -7.06 -60.97
N ILE A 77 2.43 -8.13 -60.73
CA ILE A 77 1.08 -8.05 -60.19
C ILE A 77 1.12 -7.57 -58.74
N HIS A 78 2.00 -8.13 -57.91
CA HIS A 78 2.16 -7.71 -56.52
C HIS A 78 2.52 -6.23 -56.41
N GLU A 79 3.51 -5.77 -57.18
CA GLU A 79 3.91 -4.36 -57.18
C GLU A 79 2.73 -3.42 -57.53
N ARG A 80 1.88 -3.82 -58.50
CA ARG A 80 0.68 -3.06 -58.85
C ARG A 80 -0.38 -3.08 -57.75
N LEU A 81 -0.57 -4.22 -57.10
CA LEU A 81 -1.52 -4.34 -55.99
C LEU A 81 -1.07 -3.51 -54.78
N ASP A 82 0.23 -3.54 -54.46
CA ASP A 82 0.80 -2.74 -53.37
C ASP A 82 0.68 -1.24 -53.66
N ALA A 83 0.99 -0.82 -54.89
CA ALA A 83 0.80 0.57 -55.31
C ALA A 83 -0.67 1.01 -55.25
N ALA A 84 -1.60 0.14 -55.65
CA ALA A 84 -3.04 0.42 -55.53
C ALA A 84 -3.50 0.47 -54.06
N ASN A 85 -2.94 -0.40 -53.20
CA ASN A 85 -3.30 -0.47 -51.79
C ASN A 85 -2.74 0.71 -50.97
N SER A 86 -1.63 1.32 -51.41
CA SER A 86 -1.00 2.44 -50.72
C SER A 86 -1.96 3.59 -50.42
N ASN A 87 -2.82 3.96 -51.38
CA ASN A 87 -3.79 5.03 -51.18
C ASN A 87 -4.85 4.69 -50.11
N PHE A 88 -5.31 3.44 -50.08
CA PHE A 88 -6.26 2.99 -49.05
C PHE A 88 -5.60 2.95 -47.68
N GLN A 89 -4.32 2.55 -47.61
CA GLN A 89 -3.57 2.52 -46.36
C GLN A 89 -3.41 3.93 -45.78
N VAL A 90 -3.10 4.93 -46.61
CA VAL A 90 -3.02 6.34 -46.17
C VAL A 90 -4.34 6.80 -45.55
N LEU A 91 -5.48 6.52 -46.18
CA LEU A 91 -6.80 6.88 -45.65
C LEU A 91 -7.10 6.19 -44.31
N ILE A 92 -6.73 4.92 -44.17
CA ILE A 92 -6.90 4.16 -42.93
C ILE A 92 -6.03 4.79 -41.82
N ASP A 93 -4.78 5.12 -42.13
CA ASP A 93 -3.85 5.70 -41.17
C ASP A 93 -4.31 7.10 -40.72
N GLU A 94 -4.77 7.93 -41.65
CA GLU A 94 -5.35 9.25 -41.36
C GLU A 94 -6.57 9.13 -40.44
N TYR A 95 -7.51 8.24 -40.78
CA TYR A 95 -8.69 7.98 -39.94
C TYR A 95 -8.30 7.51 -38.53
N ASN A 96 -7.31 6.60 -38.42
CA ASN A 96 -6.84 6.12 -37.13
C ASN A 96 -6.23 7.25 -36.27
N ILE A 97 -5.49 8.17 -36.89
CA ILE A 97 -4.94 9.35 -36.23
C ILE A 97 -6.07 10.26 -35.72
N GLU A 98 -7.07 10.57 -36.55
CA GLU A 98 -8.21 11.38 -36.14
C GLU A 98 -9.01 10.72 -35.03
N ARG A 99 -9.30 9.43 -35.17
CA ARG A 99 -10.06 8.67 -34.19
C ARG A 99 -9.34 8.63 -32.84
N LYS A 100 -8.01 8.50 -32.84
CA LYS A 100 -7.21 8.57 -31.62
C LYS A 100 -7.33 9.92 -30.93
N LYS A 101 -7.24 11.04 -31.67
CA LYS A 101 -7.41 12.39 -31.10
C LYS A 101 -8.76 12.56 -30.41
N ILE A 102 -9.84 12.06 -31.03
CA ILE A 102 -11.19 12.10 -30.45
C ILE A 102 -11.25 11.30 -29.15
N LEU A 103 -10.73 10.08 -29.15
CA LEU A 103 -10.74 9.20 -27.97
C LEU A 103 -9.90 9.78 -26.83
N ASP A 104 -8.73 10.32 -27.12
CA ASP A 104 -7.85 10.95 -26.13
C ASP A 104 -8.53 12.20 -25.51
N ALA A 105 -9.21 13.02 -26.32
CA ALA A 105 -9.97 14.18 -25.84
C ALA A 105 -11.18 13.76 -24.99
N GLU A 106 -11.90 12.71 -25.37
CA GLU A 106 -13.02 12.18 -24.59
C GLU A 106 -12.53 11.62 -23.24
N LYS A 107 -11.42 10.88 -23.25
CA LYS A 107 -10.79 10.35 -22.04
C LYS A 107 -10.33 11.48 -21.12
N ALA A 108 -9.70 12.52 -21.65
CA ALA A 108 -9.27 13.68 -20.89
C ALA A 108 -10.46 14.41 -20.25
N ARG A 109 -11.57 14.59 -20.99
CA ARG A 109 -12.80 15.18 -20.42
C ARG A 109 -13.38 14.35 -19.29
N LYS A 110 -13.49 13.03 -19.48
CA LYS A 110 -13.98 12.11 -18.44
C LYS A 110 -13.09 12.15 -17.20
N GLN A 111 -11.78 12.16 -17.39
CA GLN A 111 -10.83 12.25 -16.28
C GLN A 111 -10.96 13.58 -15.54
N ALA A 112 -11.06 14.70 -16.25
CA ALA A 112 -11.23 16.02 -15.63
C ALA A 112 -12.52 16.11 -14.78
N ILE A 113 -13.61 15.46 -15.21
CA ILE A 113 -14.86 15.38 -14.42
C ILE A 113 -14.65 14.57 -13.15
N LEU A 114 -13.97 13.41 -13.25
CA LEU A 114 -13.67 12.57 -12.09
C LEU A 114 -12.72 13.27 -11.11
N ASP A 115 -11.69 13.93 -11.61
CA ASP A 115 -10.71 14.66 -10.80
C ASP A 115 -11.39 15.84 -10.08
N ALA A 116 -12.29 16.56 -10.75
CA ALA A 116 -13.06 17.63 -10.12
C ALA A 116 -13.99 17.11 -9.01
N ALA A 117 -14.70 16.01 -9.27
CA ALA A 117 -15.56 15.38 -8.26
C ALA A 117 -14.76 14.88 -7.05
N GLN A 118 -13.57 14.31 -7.29
CA GLN A 118 -12.68 13.86 -6.23
C GLN A 118 -12.13 15.05 -5.43
N PHE A 119 -11.75 16.13 -6.10
CA PHE A 119 -11.26 17.35 -5.44
C PHE A 119 -12.31 17.94 -4.49
N ASP A 120 -13.57 18.03 -4.93
CA ASP A 120 -14.67 18.53 -4.09
C ASP A 120 -14.89 17.63 -2.87
N LEU A 121 -14.88 16.30 -3.07
CA LEU A 121 -15.00 15.33 -1.98
C LEU A 121 -13.84 15.44 -0.98
N ASP A 122 -12.60 15.49 -1.47
CA ASP A 122 -11.40 15.62 -0.63
C ASP A 122 -11.42 16.95 0.15
N HIS A 123 -11.91 18.03 -0.47
CA HIS A 123 -12.08 19.32 0.19
C HIS A 123 -13.10 19.25 1.32
N GLU A 124 -14.28 18.67 1.08
CA GLU A 124 -15.32 18.50 2.10
C GLU A 124 -14.84 17.62 3.27
N ILE A 125 -14.16 16.52 2.98
CA ILE A 125 -13.55 15.66 4.00
C ILE A 125 -12.52 16.44 4.80
N GLY A 126 -11.66 17.23 4.16
CA GLY A 126 -10.69 18.08 4.83
C GLY A 126 -11.33 19.08 5.78
N LEU A 127 -12.40 19.75 5.36
CA LEU A 127 -13.18 20.66 6.22
C LEU A 127 -13.80 19.93 7.42
N LEU A 128 -14.35 18.73 7.20
CA LEU A 128 -14.93 17.93 8.28
C LEU A 128 -13.88 17.52 9.31
N ILE A 129 -12.71 17.04 8.85
CA ILE A 129 -11.59 16.66 9.71
C ILE A 129 -11.12 17.85 10.55
N ASN A 130 -10.98 19.03 9.93
CA ASN A 130 -10.60 20.24 10.65
C ASN A 130 -11.64 20.60 11.72
N LYS A 131 -12.93 20.53 11.37
CA LYS A 131 -14.02 20.80 12.32
C LYS A 131 -14.03 19.82 13.49
N THR A 132 -13.80 18.53 13.24
CA THR A 132 -13.71 17.52 14.31
C THR A 132 -12.50 17.77 15.19
N TYR A 133 -11.35 18.10 14.60
CA TYR A 133 -10.15 18.42 15.35
C TYR A 133 -10.31 19.65 16.24
N GLU A 134 -10.91 20.72 15.71
CA GLU A 134 -11.23 21.93 16.49
C GLU A 134 -12.19 21.64 17.64
N PHE A 135 -13.21 20.82 17.38
CA PHE A 135 -14.16 20.39 18.41
C PHE A 135 -13.47 19.59 19.51
N ASP A 136 -12.67 18.57 19.16
CA ASP A 136 -11.95 17.73 20.13
C ASP A 136 -11.00 18.58 20.97
N LYS A 137 -10.27 19.51 20.34
CA LYS A 137 -9.38 20.45 21.04
C LYS A 137 -10.15 21.37 21.99
N ALA A 138 -11.32 21.86 21.59
CA ALA A 138 -12.15 22.69 22.45
C ALA A 138 -12.70 21.89 23.65
N GLU A 139 -13.13 20.65 23.44
CA GLU A 139 -13.57 19.75 24.50
C GLU A 139 -12.44 19.41 25.49
N GLU A 140 -11.21 19.16 24.99
CA GLU A 140 -10.05 18.96 25.86
C GLU A 140 -9.75 20.19 26.72
N LEU A 141 -9.80 21.39 26.14
CA LEU A 141 -9.62 22.64 26.88
C LEU A 141 -10.70 22.82 27.95
N ARG A 142 -11.97 22.59 27.61
CA ARG A 142 -13.08 22.66 28.57
C ARG A 142 -12.89 21.69 29.73
N LYS A 143 -12.52 20.44 29.45
CA LYS A 143 -12.21 19.44 30.49
C LYS A 143 -11.05 19.89 31.38
N GLN A 144 -10.00 20.46 30.80
CA GLN A 144 -8.88 21.00 31.59
C GLN A 144 -9.31 22.19 32.47
N GLU A 145 -10.15 23.09 31.97
CA GLU A 145 -10.69 24.21 32.73
C GLU A 145 -11.59 23.75 33.88
N GLU A 146 -12.47 22.78 33.63
CA GLU A 146 -13.32 22.16 34.64
C GLU A 146 -12.49 21.49 35.73
N LEU A 147 -11.47 20.71 35.35
CA LEU A 147 -10.54 20.10 36.31
C LEU A 147 -9.81 21.17 37.14
N ARG A 148 -9.30 22.23 36.50
CA ARG A 148 -8.65 23.35 37.21
C ARG A 148 -9.60 24.06 38.16
N HIS A 149 -10.85 24.26 37.78
CA HIS A 149 -11.86 24.87 38.62
C HIS A 149 -12.17 23.98 39.83
N ASN A 150 -12.42 22.68 39.61
CA ASN A 150 -12.68 21.73 40.67
C ASN A 150 -11.53 21.63 41.67
N MET A 151 -10.28 21.60 41.20
CA MET A 151 -9.10 21.63 42.07
C MET A 151 -9.03 22.89 42.93
N LYS A 152 -9.39 24.07 42.38
CA LYS A 152 -9.43 25.31 43.16
C LYS A 152 -10.50 25.26 44.24
N VAL A 153 -11.72 24.84 43.89
CA VAL A 153 -12.83 24.72 44.83
C VAL A 153 -12.48 23.73 45.95
N GLU A 154 -11.85 22.60 45.61
CA GLU A 154 -11.42 21.62 46.59
C GLU A 154 -10.30 22.14 47.49
N ALA A 155 -9.31 22.84 46.93
CA ALA A 155 -8.24 23.48 47.69
C ALA A 155 -8.79 24.53 48.67
N GLU A 156 -9.78 25.33 48.25
CA GLU A 156 -10.47 26.31 49.11
C GLU A 156 -11.25 25.64 50.24
N ARG A 157 -11.97 24.54 49.94
CA ARG A 157 -12.67 23.74 50.97
C ARG A 157 -11.68 23.17 51.99
N GLN A 158 -10.61 22.54 51.52
CA GLN A 158 -9.59 21.97 52.40
C GLN A 158 -8.86 23.05 53.21
N ALA A 159 -8.64 24.24 52.67
CA ALA A 159 -8.06 25.36 53.40
C ALA A 159 -9.02 25.87 54.50
N ALA A 160 -10.31 25.99 54.18
CA ALA A 160 -11.34 26.40 55.14
C ALA A 160 -11.50 25.36 56.27
N GLU A 161 -11.50 24.07 55.95
CA GLU A 161 -11.53 22.98 56.94
C GLU A 161 -10.29 22.99 57.84
N ARG A 162 -9.10 23.12 57.26
CA ARG A 162 -7.85 23.25 58.03
C ARG A 162 -7.88 24.47 58.95
N GLN A 163 -8.41 25.61 58.49
CA GLN A 163 -8.53 26.79 59.33
C GLN A 163 -9.50 26.57 60.49
N LYS A 164 -10.64 25.90 60.25
CA LYS A 164 -11.59 25.54 61.33
C LYS A 164 -10.92 24.64 62.37
N GLN A 165 -10.23 23.58 61.94
CA GLN A 165 -9.52 22.68 62.86
C GLN A 165 -8.43 23.40 63.65
N LEU A 166 -7.70 24.34 63.04
CA LEU A 166 -6.71 25.17 63.74
C LEU A 166 -7.37 26.06 64.79
N ASN A 167 -8.49 26.71 64.46
CA ASN A 167 -9.24 27.55 65.40
C ASN A 167 -9.80 26.71 66.56
N GLU A 168 -10.40 25.55 66.27
CA GLU A 168 -10.91 24.61 67.28
C GLU A 168 -9.80 24.12 68.22
N LYS A 169 -8.62 23.77 67.67
CA LYS A 169 -7.45 23.42 68.49
C LYS A 169 -7.00 24.57 69.37
N GLN A 170 -6.93 25.79 68.84
CA GLN A 170 -6.58 26.97 69.64
C GLN A 170 -7.58 27.25 70.76
N GLU A 171 -8.88 27.04 70.51
CA GLU A 171 -9.92 27.17 71.54
C GLU A 171 -9.78 26.06 72.60
N GLN A 172 -9.59 24.81 72.19
CA GLN A 172 -9.32 23.71 73.11
C GLN A 172 -8.05 23.93 73.93
N ASP A 173 -6.98 24.43 73.33
CA ASP A 173 -5.74 24.75 74.02
C ASP A 173 -5.95 25.86 75.07
N LYS A 174 -6.78 26.87 74.77
CA LYS A 174 -7.18 27.91 75.74
C LYS A 174 -7.97 27.31 76.89
N ILE A 175 -8.97 26.46 76.60
CA ILE A 175 -9.78 25.79 77.62
C ILE A 175 -8.92 24.87 78.49
N ASN A 176 -8.01 24.10 77.89
CA ASN A 176 -7.08 23.23 78.59
C ASN A 176 -6.11 24.01 79.47
N ALA A 177 -5.59 25.15 78.99
CA ALA A 177 -4.75 26.04 79.77
C ALA A 177 -5.51 26.66 80.96
N GLU A 178 -6.78 27.03 80.76
CA GLU A 178 -7.63 27.56 81.83
C GLU A 178 -7.99 26.47 82.86
N ASN A 179 -8.35 25.27 82.41
CA ASN A 179 -8.58 24.12 83.28
C ASN A 179 -7.32 23.75 84.07
N ALA A 180 -6.15 23.72 83.43
CA ALA A 180 -4.89 23.47 84.14
C ALA A 180 -4.60 24.54 85.20
N ARG A 181 -4.94 25.81 84.95
CA ARG A 181 -4.84 26.87 85.96
C ARG A 181 -5.81 26.63 87.11
N LEU A 182 -7.07 26.30 86.84
CA LEU A 182 -8.08 26.04 87.86
C LEU A 182 -7.70 24.81 88.71
N THR A 183 -7.31 23.71 88.08
CA THR A 183 -6.84 22.50 88.78
C THR A 183 -5.62 22.80 89.64
N ASN A 184 -4.67 23.61 89.16
CA ASN A 184 -3.53 24.02 89.98
C ASN A 184 -3.97 24.88 91.18
N VAL A 185 -4.88 25.83 90.99
CA VAL A 185 -5.43 26.63 92.10
C VAL A 185 -6.17 25.76 93.11
N GLU A 186 -6.93 24.77 92.66
CA GLU A 186 -7.62 23.81 93.52
C GLU A 186 -6.64 22.89 94.25
N HIS A 187 -5.59 22.40 93.59
CA HIS A 187 -4.54 21.61 94.19
C HIS A 187 -3.83 22.39 95.30
N VAL A 188 -3.41 23.63 95.02
CA VAL A 188 -2.81 24.54 95.99
C VAL A 188 -3.76 24.81 97.17
N ARG A 189 -5.05 25.01 96.93
CA ARG A 189 -6.06 25.17 97.99
C ARG A 189 -6.23 23.90 98.82
N GLY A 190 -6.25 22.73 98.19
CA GLY A 190 -6.35 21.43 98.84
C GLY A 190 -5.16 21.16 99.77
N VAL A 191 -3.94 21.36 99.27
CA VAL A 191 -2.71 21.25 100.07
C VAL A 191 -2.74 22.22 101.25
N ASN A 192 -3.13 23.48 101.03
CA ASN A 192 -3.22 24.46 102.11
C ASN A 192 -4.31 24.12 103.15
N ARG A 193 -5.44 23.53 102.73
CA ARG A 193 -6.49 23.05 103.65
C ARG A 193 -6.00 21.86 104.46
N ALA A 194 -5.37 20.88 103.84
CA ALA A 194 -4.82 19.73 104.56
C ALA A 194 -3.78 20.17 105.61
N ILE A 195 -2.93 21.16 105.30
CA ILE A 195 -2.00 21.73 106.29
C ILE A 195 -2.77 22.45 107.40
N LEU A 196 -3.83 23.19 107.08
CA LEU A 196 -4.65 23.87 108.07
C LEU A 196 -5.33 22.87 109.03
N ASP A 197 -5.96 21.83 108.50
CA ASP A 197 -6.67 20.80 109.27
C ASP A 197 -5.70 20.11 110.23
N VAL A 198 -4.48 19.76 109.77
CA VAL A 198 -3.43 19.18 110.63
C VAL A 198 -2.99 20.15 111.73
N LEU A 199 -2.87 21.45 111.44
CA LEU A 199 -2.49 22.45 112.46
C LEU A 199 -3.61 22.65 113.49
N GLU A 200 -4.88 22.59 113.06
CA GLU A 200 -6.05 22.68 113.95
C GLU A 200 -6.17 21.43 114.84
N GLU A 201 -5.93 20.23 114.31
CA GLU A 201 -5.87 18.98 115.10
C GLU A 201 -4.77 19.00 116.18
N ASN A 202 -3.75 19.84 116.03
CA ASN A 202 -2.66 20.02 116.98
C ASN A 202 -2.84 21.29 117.87
N ASP A 203 -4.08 21.73 118.08
CA ASP A 203 -4.48 22.84 118.96
C ASP A 203 -3.91 24.23 118.57
N ILE A 204 -3.48 24.42 117.32
CA ILE A 204 -3.07 25.73 116.83
C ILE A 204 -4.32 26.47 116.34
N GLY A 205 -4.69 27.54 117.04
CA GLY A 205 -5.85 28.35 116.67
C GLY A 205 -5.80 28.82 115.21
N THR A 206 -6.93 28.73 114.50
CA THR A 206 -7.11 28.97 113.06
C THR A 206 -6.42 30.25 112.56
N GLY A 207 -6.48 31.34 113.34
CA GLY A 207 -5.86 32.62 112.98
C GLY A 207 -4.33 32.60 112.95
N VAL A 208 -3.69 31.76 113.77
CA VAL A 208 -2.23 31.55 113.79
C VAL A 208 -1.83 30.56 112.70
N ALA A 209 -2.57 29.46 112.55
CA ALA A 209 -2.32 28.45 111.52
C ALA A 209 -2.34 29.05 110.09
N MET A 210 -3.33 29.92 109.80
CA MET A 210 -3.37 30.65 108.52
C MET A 210 -2.18 31.59 108.30
N LYS A 211 -1.63 32.20 109.36
CA LYS A 211 -0.44 33.06 109.25
C LYS A 211 0.80 32.21 108.95
N VAL A 212 0.95 31.05 109.59
CA VAL A 212 2.05 30.12 109.34
C VAL A 212 2.05 29.62 107.90
N ILE A 213 0.89 29.19 107.37
CA ILE A 213 0.75 28.76 105.96
C ILE A 213 1.11 29.90 104.99
N LYS A 214 0.67 31.14 105.27
CA LYS A 214 1.01 32.31 104.44
C LYS A 214 2.51 32.67 104.49
N LEU A 215 3.16 32.50 105.63
CA LEU A 215 4.61 32.74 105.77
C LEU A 215 5.41 31.64 105.06
N ALA A 216 4.98 30.38 105.19
CA ALA A 216 5.53 29.23 104.48
C ALA A 216 5.42 29.37 102.95
N ALA A 217 4.22 29.67 102.42
CA ALA A 217 3.99 29.83 100.99
C ALA A 217 4.78 31.01 100.38
N LYS A 218 5.12 32.02 101.17
CA LYS A 218 5.96 33.16 100.76
C LYS A 218 7.47 32.91 100.94
N GLY A 219 7.87 31.72 101.40
CA GLY A 219 9.28 31.39 101.66
C GLY A 219 9.89 32.17 102.82
N LEU A 220 9.08 32.72 103.73
CA LEU A 220 9.54 33.52 104.87
C LEU A 220 9.85 32.66 106.11
N LEU A 221 9.70 31.33 106.01
CA LEU A 221 10.14 30.35 107.00
C LEU A 221 11.34 29.58 106.41
N PRO A 222 12.59 29.92 106.80
CA PRO A 222 13.80 29.51 106.06
C PRO A 222 14.07 28.00 105.95
N GLN A 223 13.34 27.17 106.70
CA GLN A 223 13.51 25.71 106.77
C GLN A 223 12.21 24.94 106.49
N LEU A 224 11.16 25.62 106.02
CA LEU A 224 9.88 24.98 105.71
C LEU A 224 9.40 25.39 104.32
N THR A 225 9.25 24.39 103.44
CA THR A 225 8.77 24.55 102.06
C THR A 225 7.50 23.75 101.88
N ILE A 226 6.45 24.37 101.34
CA ILE A 226 5.24 23.65 100.93
C ILE A 226 5.45 23.19 99.50
N ASN A 227 5.41 21.88 99.28
CA ASN A 227 5.40 21.30 97.94
C ASN A 227 3.95 21.27 97.44
N TYR A 228 3.67 22.11 96.44
CA TYR A 228 2.40 22.15 95.71
C TYR A 228 2.43 21.26 94.48
#